data_AF-A0A252EEG9-F1
#
_entry.id   AF-A0A252EEG9-F1
#
_cell.length_a   1.000
_cell.length_b   1.000
_cell.length_c   1.000
_cell.angle_alpha   90.00
_cell.angle_beta   90.00
_cell.angle_gamma   90.00
#
_symmetry.space_group_name_H-M   'P 1'
#
loop_
_entity.id
_entity.type
_entity.pdbx_description
1 polymer ?
#
loop_
_entity_poly.entity_id
_entity_poly.type
_entity_poly.pdbx_seq_one_letter_code
_entity_poly.pdbx_strand_id
1 'polypeptide(L)'
;MTILPSTRPATGFRFDPSRGRVDHRVSSEWFSRPDDERYLSLADLHAATLNRAERATARTVESRAIRVEATRDNAERLTLSVPGQSAPVAPTHWSFGQLCSLVSAPSSYLRSLPAPFAAINLQHGLLSHRAELVKTLETGDGRVELRAVTGPDYGRIWDHELVGAVRKIAGNGTGDTNWKVPGVIDWATMTHNPHVDITKETTTLYASDRDVFLFLVDDTHPIEAGRLPNGEPDLFFRGFYAWNSEVGSKSLGIASFYLRGVCQNRLIWGQENLQQITIRHSKFAANRFVHQATPALRNFANASAATFISGIQESRRQVVARDEEDRERFLRRQGFSKPETAKIIETVLHEEGRPPESVFDFVQGITAFARTKSNQDTRLDLEGKARKLMERV
;
A
#
# COMPACT_ATOMS: atom_id res chain seq x y z
N MET A 1 -15.64 9.67 27.20
CA MET A 1 -14.97 8.59 26.45
C MET A 1 -15.70 7.31 26.80
N THR A 2 -16.71 6.92 26.04
CA THR A 2 -17.42 5.66 26.30
C THR A 2 -16.79 4.63 25.38
N ILE A 3 -15.66 4.06 25.81
CA ILE A 3 -15.17 2.81 25.23
C ILE A 3 -16.25 1.79 25.56
N LEU A 4 -17.00 1.33 24.55
CA LEU A 4 -18.00 0.30 24.75
C LEU A 4 -17.30 -0.93 25.38
N PRO A 5 -17.88 -1.54 26.43
CA PRO A 5 -17.29 -2.73 27.02
C PRO A 5 -17.11 -3.80 25.94
N SER A 6 -16.01 -4.57 26.02
CA SER A 6 -15.60 -5.62 25.08
C SER A 6 -16.54 -6.83 25.08
N THR A 7 -17.82 -6.58 24.82
CA THR A 7 -18.77 -7.61 24.46
C THR A 7 -18.39 -8.03 23.04
N ARG A 8 -17.62 -9.12 22.94
CA ARG A 8 -17.39 -9.85 21.69
C ARG A 8 -18.74 -9.97 20.97
N PRO A 9 -19.02 -9.22 19.89
CA PRO A 9 -20.22 -9.49 19.12
C PRO A 9 -19.95 -10.83 18.44
N ALA A 10 -20.68 -11.87 18.82
CA ALA A 10 -20.61 -13.17 18.14
C ALA A 10 -20.97 -13.07 16.63
N THR A 11 -21.48 -11.91 16.19
CA THR A 11 -22.11 -11.67 14.89
C THR A 11 -21.41 -10.58 14.05
N GLY A 12 -20.23 -10.09 14.43
CA GLY A 12 -19.53 -9.02 13.70
C GLY A 12 -20.16 -7.62 13.84
N PHE A 13 -19.67 -6.65 13.07
CA PHE A 13 -20.10 -5.25 13.09
C PHE A 13 -20.85 -4.88 11.81
N ARG A 14 -21.98 -4.17 11.90
CA ARG A 14 -22.74 -3.78 10.71
C ARG A 14 -21.90 -2.96 9.74
N PHE A 15 -22.02 -3.27 8.47
CA PHE A 15 -21.28 -2.67 7.38
C PHE A 15 -22.22 -2.05 6.33
N ASP A 16 -21.88 -0.86 5.86
CA ASP A 16 -22.58 -0.15 4.78
C ASP A 16 -21.60 0.10 3.60
N PRO A 17 -21.72 -0.63 2.47
CA PRO A 17 -20.84 -0.48 1.32
C PRO A 17 -21.07 0.80 0.53
N SER A 18 -22.19 1.50 0.77
CA SER A 18 -22.53 2.73 0.07
C SER A 18 -21.75 3.94 0.59
N ARG A 19 -20.97 3.79 1.67
CA ARG A 19 -20.26 4.92 2.31
C ARG A 19 -18.75 4.89 2.15
N GLY A 20 -18.19 6.08 1.91
CA GLY A 20 -16.75 6.31 1.78
C GLY A 20 -16.12 5.71 0.51
N ARG A 21 -14.79 5.76 0.43
CA ARG A 21 -14.03 5.29 -0.74
C ARG A 21 -13.72 3.80 -0.66
N VAL A 22 -13.70 3.13 -1.81
CA VAL A 22 -13.13 1.77 -1.95
C VAL A 22 -11.67 1.88 -2.37
N ASP A 23 -10.77 1.25 -1.62
CA ASP A 23 -9.35 1.18 -1.96
C ASP A 23 -8.95 -0.23 -2.40
N HIS A 24 -8.21 -0.28 -3.50
CA HIS A 24 -7.83 -1.51 -4.20
C HIS A 24 -6.38 -1.93 -3.93
N ARG A 25 -5.63 -1.19 -3.12
CA ARG A 25 -4.19 -1.39 -2.98
C ARG A 25 -3.85 -2.75 -2.38
N VAL A 26 -4.49 -3.09 -1.27
CA VAL A 26 -4.27 -4.39 -0.59
C VAL A 26 -4.77 -5.55 -1.46
N SER A 27 -5.89 -5.35 -2.17
CA SER A 27 -6.42 -6.33 -3.13
C SER A 27 -5.46 -6.61 -4.29
N SER A 28 -4.79 -5.56 -4.81
CA SER A 28 -3.80 -5.70 -5.89
C SER A 28 -2.57 -6.49 -5.42
N GLU A 29 -2.12 -6.25 -4.19
CA GLU A 29 -1.07 -7.05 -3.56
C GLU A 29 -1.58 -8.49 -3.39
N TRP A 30 -2.71 -8.73 -2.75
CA TRP A 30 -3.28 -10.09 -2.59
C TRP A 30 -3.39 -10.88 -3.90
N PHE A 31 -3.89 -10.26 -4.97
CA PHE A 31 -4.05 -10.90 -6.27
C PHE A 31 -2.71 -11.29 -6.94
N SER A 32 -1.67 -10.48 -6.74
CA SER A 32 -0.38 -10.68 -7.42
C SER A 32 0.58 -11.60 -6.68
N ARG A 33 0.29 -11.94 -5.41
CA ARG A 33 1.20 -12.70 -4.54
C ARG A 33 0.87 -14.19 -4.56
N PRO A 34 1.79 -15.08 -4.99
CA PRO A 34 1.62 -16.52 -4.84
C PRO A 34 1.78 -16.96 -3.38
N ASP A 35 1.38 -18.20 -3.05
CA ASP A 35 1.30 -18.69 -1.67
C ASP A 35 2.62 -18.68 -0.90
N ASP A 36 3.76 -18.84 -1.58
CA ASP A 36 5.11 -18.77 -1.00
C ASP A 36 5.50 -17.35 -0.59
N GLU A 37 4.87 -16.33 -1.17
CA GLU A 37 5.06 -14.92 -0.79
C GLU A 37 4.09 -14.46 0.31
N ARG A 38 3.17 -15.32 0.77
CA ARG A 38 2.14 -14.98 1.77
C ARG A 38 2.50 -15.53 3.15
N TYR A 39 2.49 -14.71 4.18
CA TYR A 39 2.90 -15.09 5.54
C TYR A 39 1.71 -15.04 6.49
N LEU A 40 1.67 -15.92 7.49
CA LEU A 40 0.52 -15.99 8.42
C LEU A 40 0.74 -15.19 9.70
N SER A 41 1.98 -14.74 9.93
CA SER A 41 2.34 -13.96 11.09
C SER A 41 3.49 -13.01 10.78
N LEU A 42 3.59 -11.92 11.55
CA LEU A 42 4.71 -10.99 11.42
C LEU A 42 6.04 -11.63 11.84
N ALA A 43 6.02 -12.61 12.75
CA ALA A 43 7.22 -13.36 13.13
C ALA A 43 7.78 -14.16 11.95
N ASP A 44 6.93 -14.89 11.22
CA ASP A 44 7.35 -15.67 10.04
C ASP A 44 7.84 -14.74 8.91
N LEU A 45 7.10 -13.67 8.65
CA LEU A 45 7.49 -12.64 7.67
C LEU A 45 8.85 -12.02 8.02
N HIS A 46 9.07 -11.70 9.30
CA HIS A 46 10.34 -11.16 9.77
C HIS A 46 11.47 -12.17 9.64
N ALA A 47 11.24 -13.43 10.04
CA ALA A 47 12.25 -14.48 9.92
C ALA A 47 12.68 -14.69 8.46
N ALA A 48 11.72 -14.74 7.53
CA ALA A 48 12.00 -14.89 6.10
C ALA A 48 12.82 -13.70 5.54
N THR A 49 12.39 -12.48 5.84
CA THR A 49 13.10 -11.27 5.38
C THR A 49 14.46 -11.07 6.04
N LEU A 50 14.63 -11.50 7.30
CA LEU A 50 15.92 -11.47 8.01
C LEU A 50 16.89 -12.50 7.43
N ASN A 51 16.46 -13.77 7.31
CA ASN A 51 17.26 -14.84 6.72
C ASN A 51 17.77 -14.45 5.33
N ARG A 52 16.92 -13.78 4.54
CA ARG A 52 17.28 -13.27 3.22
C ARG A 52 18.35 -12.19 3.28
N ALA A 53 18.25 -11.27 4.24
CA ALA A 53 19.24 -10.21 4.42
C ALA A 53 20.59 -10.75 4.93
N GLU A 54 20.57 -11.72 5.85
CA GLU A 54 21.80 -12.34 6.40
C GLU A 54 22.60 -13.11 5.34
N ARG A 55 21.91 -13.71 4.35
CA ARG A 55 22.54 -14.39 3.21
C ARG A 55 22.98 -13.45 2.10
N ALA A 56 22.63 -12.18 2.19
CA ALA A 56 22.89 -11.22 1.13
C ALA A 56 24.24 -10.53 1.31
N THR A 57 24.97 -10.36 0.20
CA THR A 57 26.22 -9.59 0.16
C THR A 57 26.03 -8.36 -0.70
N ALA A 58 26.37 -7.19 -0.17
CA ALA A 58 26.37 -5.93 -0.92
C ALA A 58 27.79 -5.48 -1.23
N ARG A 59 28.04 -5.03 -2.46
CA ARG A 59 29.34 -4.51 -2.88
C ARG A 59 29.16 -3.21 -3.64
N THR A 60 30.16 -2.33 -3.59
CA THR A 60 30.25 -1.18 -4.48
C THR A 60 31.32 -1.45 -5.51
N VAL A 61 30.95 -1.47 -6.79
CA VAL A 61 31.86 -1.77 -7.90
C VAL A 61 31.71 -0.72 -9.00
N GLU A 62 32.72 -0.55 -9.83
CA GLU A 62 32.62 0.27 -11.03
C GLU A 62 31.83 -0.49 -12.12
N SER A 63 30.88 0.16 -12.77
CA SER A 63 30.01 -0.46 -13.77
C SER A 63 30.77 -1.12 -14.92
N ARG A 64 31.82 -0.46 -15.44
CA ARG A 64 32.69 -0.99 -16.51
C ARG A 64 33.48 -2.24 -16.10
N ALA A 65 33.65 -2.48 -14.81
CA ALA A 65 34.41 -3.61 -14.29
C ALA A 65 33.55 -4.89 -14.19
N ILE A 66 32.23 -4.77 -14.32
CA ILE A 66 31.32 -5.92 -14.45
C ILE A 66 31.50 -6.50 -15.85
N ARG A 67 31.88 -7.78 -15.91
CA ARG A 67 31.99 -8.51 -17.19
C ARG A 67 30.78 -9.39 -17.40
N VAL A 68 30.25 -9.39 -18.62
CA VAL A 68 29.12 -10.20 -19.03
C VAL A 68 29.62 -11.40 -19.81
N GLU A 69 29.24 -12.59 -19.37
CA GLU A 69 29.70 -13.85 -19.92
C GLU A 69 28.49 -14.68 -20.38
N ALA A 70 28.59 -15.20 -21.59
CA ALA A 70 27.65 -16.16 -22.14
C ALA A 70 28.39 -17.04 -23.15
N THR A 71 27.99 -18.30 -23.26
CA THR A 71 28.66 -19.29 -24.11
C THR A 71 27.76 -19.63 -25.31
N ARG A 72 28.38 -19.96 -26.45
CA ARG A 72 27.62 -20.22 -27.70
C ARG A 72 26.83 -21.53 -27.65
N ASP A 73 27.27 -22.47 -26.82
CA ASP A 73 26.63 -23.76 -26.57
C ASP A 73 25.41 -23.67 -25.64
N ASN A 74 25.17 -22.51 -25.02
CA ASN A 74 23.99 -22.28 -24.17
C ASN A 74 23.33 -20.93 -24.47
N ALA A 75 22.29 -20.97 -25.31
CA ALA A 75 21.55 -19.78 -25.73
C ALA A 75 20.74 -19.11 -24.61
N GLU A 76 20.57 -19.74 -23.45
CA GLU A 76 19.71 -19.24 -22.36
C GLU A 76 20.51 -18.70 -21.16
N ARG A 77 21.79 -19.07 -21.05
CA ARG A 77 22.60 -18.76 -19.87
C ARG A 77 23.49 -17.56 -20.07
N LEU A 78 23.23 -16.53 -19.26
CA LEU A 78 24.07 -15.35 -19.08
C LEU A 78 24.52 -15.26 -17.62
N THR A 79 25.80 -14.98 -17.40
CA THR A 79 26.41 -14.76 -16.08
C THR A 79 27.25 -13.48 -16.07
N LEU A 80 27.55 -13.01 -14.87
CA LEU A 80 28.34 -11.82 -14.62
C LEU A 80 29.55 -12.18 -13.77
N SER A 81 30.73 -11.72 -14.17
CA SER A 81 31.89 -11.65 -13.30
C SER A 81 31.90 -10.26 -12.63
N VAL A 82 31.56 -10.24 -11.34
CA VAL A 82 31.48 -9.02 -10.52
C VAL A 82 32.76 -8.91 -9.67
N PRO A 83 33.45 -7.75 -9.65
CA PRO A 83 34.63 -7.57 -8.82
C PRO A 83 34.40 -7.92 -7.34
N GLY A 84 35.30 -8.73 -6.77
CA GLY A 84 35.20 -9.20 -5.38
C GLY A 84 34.31 -10.43 -5.18
N GLN A 85 33.71 -10.96 -6.24
CA GLN A 85 32.97 -12.22 -6.25
C GLN A 85 33.72 -13.23 -7.14
N SER A 86 34.10 -14.38 -6.57
CA SER A 86 34.85 -15.42 -7.30
C SER A 86 33.97 -16.32 -8.14
N ALA A 87 32.70 -16.50 -7.74
CA ALA A 87 31.74 -17.31 -8.48
C ALA A 87 31.01 -16.50 -9.55
N PRO A 88 30.68 -17.08 -10.73
CA PRO A 88 29.83 -16.41 -11.71
C PRO A 88 28.45 -16.09 -11.11
N VAL A 89 27.98 -14.85 -11.32
CA VAL A 89 26.72 -14.35 -10.77
C VAL A 89 25.62 -14.36 -11.82
N ALA A 90 24.43 -14.84 -11.47
CA ALA A 90 23.25 -14.82 -12.32
C ALA A 90 22.46 -13.52 -12.13
N PRO A 91 22.23 -12.68 -13.15
CA PRO A 91 21.25 -11.62 -12.99
C PRO A 91 19.84 -12.19 -12.97
N THR A 92 19.04 -11.74 -12.01
CA THR A 92 17.58 -11.93 -12.05
C THR A 92 16.98 -11.12 -13.20
N HIS A 93 15.72 -11.38 -13.54
CA HIS A 93 14.98 -10.56 -14.50
C HIS A 93 15.02 -9.06 -14.12
N TRP A 94 14.95 -8.75 -12.82
CA TRP A 94 14.99 -7.39 -12.29
C TRP A 94 16.36 -6.74 -12.45
N SER A 95 17.43 -7.38 -11.94
CA SER A 95 18.78 -6.78 -11.99
C SER A 95 19.34 -6.71 -13.41
N PHE A 96 18.97 -7.64 -14.30
CA PHE A 96 19.25 -7.51 -15.73
C PHE A 96 18.60 -6.24 -16.31
N GLY A 97 17.36 -5.96 -15.91
CA GLY A 97 16.67 -4.72 -16.27
C GLY A 97 17.41 -3.49 -15.76
N GLN A 98 17.89 -3.51 -14.52
CA GLN A 98 18.66 -2.41 -13.94
C GLN A 98 20.00 -2.18 -14.66
N LEU A 99 20.73 -3.25 -15.00
CA LEU A 99 21.95 -3.16 -15.81
C LEU A 99 21.67 -2.58 -17.20
N CYS A 100 20.59 -3.00 -17.86
CA CYS A 100 20.17 -2.42 -19.13
C CYS A 100 19.86 -0.92 -18.99
N SER A 101 19.08 -0.55 -17.97
CA SER A 101 18.72 0.86 -17.71
C SER A 101 19.93 1.73 -17.43
N LEU A 102 20.93 1.21 -16.70
CA LEU A 102 22.19 1.91 -16.42
C LEU A 102 22.92 2.34 -17.70
N VAL A 103 22.83 1.54 -18.76
CA VAL A 103 23.52 1.80 -20.03
C VAL A 103 22.56 2.28 -21.13
N SER A 104 21.33 2.66 -20.76
CA SER A 104 20.25 3.08 -21.68
C SER A 104 19.89 2.02 -22.75
N ALA A 105 20.07 0.74 -22.45
CA ALA A 105 19.73 -0.36 -23.35
C ALA A 105 18.26 -0.83 -23.19
N PRO A 106 17.59 -1.23 -24.27
CA PRO A 106 16.21 -1.73 -24.22
C PRO A 106 16.14 -3.15 -23.63
N SER A 107 15.84 -3.26 -22.33
CA SER A 107 15.85 -4.54 -21.61
C SER A 107 14.92 -5.60 -22.22
N SER A 108 13.72 -5.23 -22.67
CA SER A 108 12.77 -6.17 -23.29
C SER A 108 13.32 -6.77 -24.59
N TYR A 109 13.99 -5.97 -25.42
CA TYR A 109 14.63 -6.46 -26.64
C TYR A 109 15.80 -7.40 -26.29
N LEU A 110 16.69 -6.99 -25.38
CA LEU A 110 17.84 -7.82 -25.00
C LEU A 110 17.42 -9.16 -24.37
N ARG A 111 16.31 -9.21 -23.63
CA ARG A 111 15.75 -10.47 -23.10
C ARG A 111 15.19 -11.41 -24.17
N SER A 112 14.82 -10.88 -25.34
CA SER A 112 14.35 -11.71 -26.47
C SER A 112 15.50 -12.31 -27.29
N LEU A 113 16.73 -11.83 -27.08
CA LEU A 113 17.91 -12.33 -27.78
C LEU A 113 18.48 -13.56 -27.08
N PRO A 114 19.12 -14.48 -27.83
CA PRO A 114 20.02 -15.47 -27.26
C PRO A 114 21.08 -14.82 -26.35
N ALA A 115 21.40 -15.50 -25.24
CA ALA A 115 22.31 -15.02 -24.20
C ALA A 115 23.65 -14.48 -24.74
N PRO A 116 24.31 -15.08 -25.75
CA PRO A 116 25.52 -14.51 -26.34
C PRO A 116 25.33 -13.11 -26.95
N PHE A 117 24.22 -12.86 -27.65
CA PHE A 117 23.94 -11.55 -28.23
C PHE A 117 23.55 -10.53 -27.16
N ALA A 118 22.73 -10.95 -26.18
CA ALA A 118 22.41 -10.11 -25.04
C ALA A 118 23.67 -9.71 -24.26
N ALA A 119 24.59 -10.66 -24.07
CA ALA A 119 25.86 -10.44 -23.37
C ALA A 119 26.76 -9.45 -24.11
N ILE A 120 26.97 -9.62 -25.42
CA ILE A 120 27.80 -8.70 -26.23
C ILE A 120 27.22 -7.28 -26.19
N ASN A 121 25.91 -7.14 -26.38
CA ASN A 121 25.24 -5.83 -26.38
C ASN A 121 25.32 -5.15 -25.01
N LEU A 122 25.06 -5.90 -23.93
CA LEU A 122 25.14 -5.38 -22.57
C LEU A 122 26.59 -5.04 -22.18
N GLN A 123 27.56 -5.88 -22.56
CA GLN A 123 28.98 -5.64 -22.32
C GLN A 123 29.47 -4.39 -23.06
N HIS A 124 29.06 -4.19 -24.30
CA HIS A 124 29.35 -2.97 -25.06
C HIS A 124 28.80 -1.74 -24.33
N GLY A 125 27.54 -1.81 -23.89
CA GLY A 125 26.92 -0.76 -23.08
C GLY A 125 27.74 -0.43 -21.84
N LEU A 126 28.14 -1.43 -21.05
CA LEU A 126 28.92 -1.22 -19.82
C LEU A 126 30.31 -0.61 -20.05
N LEU A 127 30.93 -0.88 -21.21
CA LEU A 127 32.26 -0.33 -21.56
C LEU A 127 32.16 1.08 -22.15
N SER A 128 31.13 1.35 -22.95
CA SER A 128 30.97 2.62 -23.67
C SER A 128 30.23 3.68 -22.85
N HIS A 129 29.41 3.29 -21.87
CA HIS A 129 28.76 4.23 -20.96
C HIS A 129 29.79 4.85 -20.01
N ARG A 130 29.49 6.06 -19.51
CA ARG A 130 30.31 6.67 -18.46
C ARG A 130 30.35 5.72 -17.27
N ALA A 131 31.55 5.46 -16.75
CA ALA A 131 31.65 4.59 -15.60
C ALA A 131 31.09 5.25 -14.35
N GLU A 132 30.32 4.46 -13.63
CA GLU A 132 29.66 4.85 -12.40
C GLU A 132 29.94 3.81 -11.33
N LEU A 133 29.96 4.24 -10.08
CA LEU A 133 29.93 3.30 -8.96
C LEU A 133 28.50 2.80 -8.80
N VAL A 134 28.32 1.48 -8.81
CA VAL A 134 27.04 0.83 -8.56
C VAL A 134 27.14 -0.07 -7.34
N LYS A 135 26.02 -0.19 -6.62
CA LYS A 135 25.87 -1.13 -5.52
C LYS A 135 25.19 -2.40 -6.01
N THR A 136 25.89 -3.52 -5.94
CA THR A 136 25.31 -4.85 -6.16
C THR A 136 24.64 -5.36 -4.89
N LEU A 137 23.62 -6.19 -5.05
CA LEU A 137 23.06 -7.03 -4.01
C LEU A 137 23.04 -8.46 -4.53
N GLU A 138 23.89 -9.28 -3.95
CA GLU A 138 24.05 -10.70 -4.27
C GLU A 138 23.38 -11.54 -3.18
N THR A 139 22.78 -12.67 -3.54
CA THR A 139 22.34 -13.71 -2.62
C THR A 139 22.80 -15.06 -3.15
N GLY A 140 22.86 -16.09 -2.31
CA GLY A 140 23.14 -17.45 -2.79
C GLY A 140 22.68 -18.52 -1.84
N ASP A 141 22.01 -19.53 -2.38
CA ASP A 141 21.76 -20.83 -1.75
C ASP A 141 22.06 -21.92 -2.80
N GLY A 142 23.34 -22.00 -3.19
CA GLY A 142 23.82 -22.81 -4.32
C GLY A 142 24.45 -21.96 -5.44
N ARG A 143 23.62 -21.33 -6.28
CA ARG A 143 24.09 -20.37 -7.32
C ARG A 143 24.00 -18.94 -6.77
N VAL A 144 25.02 -18.13 -7.05
CA VAL A 144 25.00 -16.71 -6.69
C VAL A 144 24.10 -15.95 -7.67
N GLU A 145 23.10 -15.24 -7.14
CA GLU A 145 22.18 -14.42 -7.89
C GLU A 145 22.37 -12.95 -7.57
N LEU A 146 22.41 -12.11 -8.59
CA LEU A 146 22.38 -10.65 -8.49
C LEU A 146 20.92 -10.22 -8.41
N ARG A 147 20.46 -9.85 -7.22
CA ARG A 147 19.10 -9.37 -6.97
C ARG A 147 18.91 -7.89 -7.31
N ALA A 148 19.96 -7.07 -7.16
CA ALA A 148 19.87 -5.66 -7.50
C ALA A 148 21.19 -5.06 -7.98
N VAL A 149 21.07 -4.06 -8.86
CA VAL A 149 22.11 -3.09 -9.20
C VAL A 149 21.51 -1.70 -9.03
N THR A 150 21.98 -1.00 -8.00
CA THR A 150 21.45 0.33 -7.62
C THR A 150 22.56 1.38 -7.67
N GLY A 151 22.18 2.65 -7.77
CA GLY A 151 23.15 3.76 -7.74
C GLY A 151 23.95 3.84 -6.43
N PRO A 152 25.06 4.60 -6.41
CA PRO A 152 25.97 4.66 -5.27
C PRO A 152 25.33 5.33 -4.04
N ASP A 153 24.38 6.23 -4.27
CA ASP A 153 23.62 6.90 -3.21
C ASP A 153 22.39 6.13 -2.75
N TYR A 154 22.14 4.93 -3.28
CA TYR A 154 21.03 4.11 -2.82
C TYR A 154 21.28 3.68 -1.37
N GLY A 155 20.44 4.21 -0.47
CA GLY A 155 20.41 3.84 0.94
C GLY A 155 19.41 2.71 1.13
N ARG A 156 19.91 1.48 1.12
CA ARG A 156 19.10 0.28 1.31
C ARG A 156 18.55 0.28 2.73
N ILE A 157 17.24 0.12 2.84
CA ILE A 157 16.54 -0.21 4.08
C ILE A 157 16.11 -1.65 3.89
N TRP A 158 16.46 -2.52 4.82
CA TRP A 158 16.14 -3.93 4.69
C TRP A 158 14.69 -4.19 5.06
N ASP A 159 14.03 -5.10 4.36
CA ASP A 159 12.62 -5.41 4.60
C ASP A 159 12.39 -5.88 6.05
N HIS A 160 13.32 -6.63 6.63
CA HIS A 160 13.24 -7.06 8.03
C HIS A 160 13.27 -5.90 9.03
N GLU A 161 13.94 -4.78 8.71
CA GLU A 161 13.95 -3.60 9.59
C GLU A 161 12.55 -2.96 9.65
N LEU A 162 11.85 -2.89 8.52
CA LEU A 162 10.46 -2.44 8.48
C LEU A 162 9.55 -3.39 9.25
N VAL A 163 9.61 -4.69 8.94
CA VAL A 163 8.76 -5.70 9.62
C VAL A 163 9.04 -5.71 11.11
N GLY A 164 10.32 -5.60 11.53
CA GLY A 164 10.73 -5.55 12.93
C GLY A 164 10.23 -4.29 13.65
N ALA A 165 10.21 -3.14 12.97
CA ALA A 165 9.62 -1.92 13.52
C ALA A 165 8.11 -2.06 13.74
N VAL A 166 7.40 -2.68 12.79
CA VAL A 166 5.95 -2.95 12.89
C VAL A 166 5.66 -3.95 14.02
N ARG A 167 6.46 -5.02 14.15
CA ARG A 167 6.32 -6.02 15.23
C ARG A 167 6.40 -5.41 16.63
N LYS A 168 7.21 -4.37 16.83
CA LYS A 168 7.31 -3.67 18.13
C LYS A 168 5.99 -2.99 18.54
N ILE A 169 5.06 -2.80 17.61
CA ILE A 169 3.78 -2.10 17.83
C ILE A 169 2.61 -3.10 17.75
N ALA A 170 2.63 -3.95 16.73
CA ALA A 170 1.54 -4.87 16.42
C ALA A 170 1.74 -6.30 16.95
N GLY A 171 2.89 -6.57 17.59
CA GLY A 171 3.29 -7.91 18.00
C GLY A 171 3.40 -8.85 16.81
N ASN A 172 2.67 -9.96 16.83
CA ASN A 172 2.68 -10.96 15.76
C ASN A 172 1.65 -10.67 14.65
N GLY A 173 0.79 -9.66 14.82
CA GLY A 173 -0.27 -9.35 13.86
C GLY A 173 -1.38 -10.41 13.82
N THR A 174 -1.48 -11.24 14.87
CA THR A 174 -2.42 -12.37 14.96
C THR A 174 -3.55 -12.11 15.97
N GLY A 175 -3.65 -10.89 16.49
CA GLY A 175 -4.61 -10.51 17.55
C GLY A 175 -4.03 -10.58 18.96
N ASP A 176 -2.71 -10.75 19.08
CA ASP A 176 -1.94 -10.66 20.32
C ASP A 176 -1.82 -9.20 20.83
N THR A 177 -2.03 -8.23 19.95
CA THR A 177 -2.29 -6.82 20.27
C THR A 177 -3.60 -6.39 19.60
N ASN A 178 -3.96 -5.11 19.73
CA ASN A 178 -5.09 -4.54 18.98
C ASN A 178 -4.89 -4.62 17.46
N TRP A 179 -3.65 -4.75 16.98
CA TRP A 179 -3.32 -4.81 15.57
C TRP A 179 -3.22 -6.25 15.06
N LYS A 180 -3.93 -6.52 13.98
CA LYS A 180 -4.02 -7.87 13.40
C LYS A 180 -4.26 -7.84 11.90
N VAL A 181 -3.98 -8.96 11.25
CA VAL A 181 -4.51 -9.26 9.91
C VAL A 181 -6.03 -9.08 9.96
N PRO A 182 -6.63 -8.37 8.99
CA PRO A 182 -8.03 -8.01 9.03
C PRO A 182 -8.96 -9.22 8.94
N GLY A 183 -10.09 -9.11 9.61
CA GLY A 183 -11.26 -9.94 9.35
C GLY A 183 -11.87 -9.69 7.97
N VAL A 184 -13.10 -10.15 7.76
CA VAL A 184 -13.79 -10.02 6.48
C VAL A 184 -15.24 -9.58 6.62
N ILE A 185 -15.72 -8.87 5.61
CA ILE A 185 -17.15 -8.63 5.38
C ILE A 185 -17.83 -9.94 4.99
N ASP A 186 -18.88 -10.28 5.73
CA ASP A 186 -19.90 -11.22 5.33
C ASP A 186 -21.00 -10.45 4.57
N TRP A 187 -21.12 -10.73 3.28
CA TRP A 187 -22.10 -10.09 2.40
C TRP A 187 -23.52 -10.60 2.61
N ALA A 188 -23.71 -11.80 3.16
CA ALA A 188 -25.05 -12.33 3.43
C ALA A 188 -25.68 -11.60 4.62
N THR A 189 -24.88 -11.30 5.63
CA THR A 189 -25.33 -10.60 6.84
C THR A 189 -25.03 -9.11 6.81
N MET A 190 -24.26 -8.60 5.85
CA MET A 190 -23.78 -7.22 5.78
C MET A 190 -23.05 -6.79 7.06
N THR A 191 -22.14 -7.65 7.53
CA THR A 191 -21.34 -7.39 8.73
C THR A 191 -19.85 -7.64 8.51
N HIS A 192 -18.98 -6.77 9.00
CA HIS A 192 -17.55 -7.03 9.14
C HIS A 192 -17.30 -7.94 10.34
N ASN A 193 -16.92 -9.20 10.09
CA ASN A 193 -16.48 -10.13 11.12
C ASN A 193 -14.98 -9.96 11.36
N PRO A 194 -14.54 -9.44 12.51
CA PRO A 194 -13.11 -9.34 12.81
C PRO A 194 -12.48 -10.72 13.02
N HIS A 195 -13.20 -11.72 13.52
CA HIS A 195 -12.64 -13.01 13.95
C HIS A 195 -12.64 -14.05 12.83
N VAL A 196 -11.69 -13.90 11.90
CA VAL A 196 -11.44 -14.84 10.79
C VAL A 196 -10.06 -15.44 10.95
N ASP A 197 -9.93 -16.73 10.64
CA ASP A 197 -8.64 -17.42 10.66
C ASP A 197 -7.68 -16.85 9.62
N ILE A 198 -6.40 -16.77 9.99
CA ILE A 198 -5.34 -16.29 9.12
C ILE A 198 -4.80 -17.47 8.31
N THR A 199 -5.10 -17.47 7.01
CA THR A 199 -4.67 -18.47 6.04
C THR A 199 -3.95 -17.79 4.89
N LYS A 200 -3.44 -18.58 3.94
CA LYS A 200 -2.85 -18.04 2.70
C LYS A 200 -3.87 -17.22 1.89
N GLU A 201 -5.16 -17.49 2.03
CA GLU A 201 -6.21 -16.74 1.33
C GLU A 201 -6.61 -15.46 2.05
N THR A 202 -6.50 -15.41 3.39
CA THR A 202 -7.01 -14.28 4.19
C THR A 202 -5.91 -13.32 4.65
N THR A 203 -4.65 -13.76 4.65
CA THR A 203 -3.53 -12.92 5.09
C THR A 203 -3.34 -11.68 4.22
N THR A 204 -2.70 -10.68 4.81
CA THR A 204 -2.33 -9.40 4.21
C THR A 204 -0.86 -9.08 4.45
N LEU A 205 -0.05 -10.11 4.71
CA LEU A 205 1.37 -10.06 4.98
C LEU A 205 2.13 -10.72 3.82
N TYR A 206 2.88 -9.93 3.05
CA TYR A 206 3.49 -10.36 1.81
C TYR A 206 4.97 -9.98 1.73
N ALA A 207 5.79 -10.89 1.20
CA ALA A 207 7.15 -10.55 0.76
C ALA A 207 7.57 -11.42 -0.42
N SER A 208 8.02 -10.77 -1.49
CA SER A 208 8.70 -11.41 -2.62
C SER A 208 10.21 -11.28 -2.50
N ASP A 209 10.95 -11.79 -3.48
CA ASP A 209 12.36 -11.48 -3.72
C ASP A 209 12.65 -9.99 -4.06
N ARG A 210 11.67 -9.09 -4.06
CA ARG A 210 11.88 -7.66 -4.41
C ARG A 210 11.36 -6.68 -3.38
N ASP A 211 10.25 -7.00 -2.72
CA ASP A 211 9.59 -6.07 -1.81
C ASP A 211 8.84 -6.80 -0.70
N VAL A 212 8.46 -6.02 0.31
CA VAL A 212 7.54 -6.40 1.39
C VAL A 212 6.34 -5.48 1.39
N PHE A 213 5.17 -6.03 1.66
CA PHE A 213 3.93 -5.30 1.91
C PHE A 213 3.19 -5.95 3.07
N LEU A 214 2.73 -5.15 4.03
CA LEU A 214 1.87 -5.63 5.11
C LEU A 214 0.72 -4.65 5.36
N PHE A 215 -0.45 -5.18 5.69
CA PHE A 215 -1.61 -4.40 6.12
C PHE A 215 -2.18 -5.00 7.40
N LEU A 216 -2.43 -4.15 8.40
CA LEU A 216 -3.01 -4.53 9.69
C LEU A 216 -4.12 -3.55 10.07
N VAL A 217 -5.06 -4.04 10.89
CA VAL A 217 -6.21 -3.27 11.40
C VAL A 217 -6.39 -3.47 12.89
N ASP A 218 -7.06 -2.50 13.51
CA ASP A 218 -7.68 -2.60 14.83
C ASP A 218 -9.20 -2.70 14.62
N ASP A 219 -9.65 -3.88 14.18
CA ASP A 219 -11.05 -4.14 13.82
C ASP A 219 -11.86 -4.76 14.96
N THR A 220 -11.28 -4.90 16.15
CA THR A 220 -11.98 -5.33 17.38
C THR A 220 -12.40 -4.15 18.27
N HIS A 221 -11.91 -2.94 17.99
CA HIS A 221 -12.22 -1.73 18.75
C HIS A 221 -12.85 -0.66 17.84
N PRO A 222 -14.14 -0.82 17.48
CA PRO A 222 -14.83 0.12 16.60
C PRO A 222 -14.89 1.52 17.20
N ILE A 223 -14.84 2.51 16.32
CA ILE A 223 -15.03 3.93 16.61
C ILE A 223 -16.40 4.32 16.06
N GLU A 224 -17.32 4.72 16.94
CA GLU A 224 -18.58 5.32 16.53
C GLU A 224 -18.35 6.80 16.18
N ALA A 225 -18.57 7.18 14.92
CA ALA A 225 -18.45 8.56 14.44
C ALA A 225 -19.79 9.22 14.09
N GLY A 226 -20.91 8.53 14.31
CA GLY A 226 -22.26 9.03 14.02
C GLY A 226 -23.32 7.94 14.06
N ARG A 227 -24.44 8.22 13.37
CA ARG A 227 -25.54 7.27 13.16
C ARG A 227 -25.80 7.11 11.67
N LEU A 228 -26.18 5.90 11.27
CA LEU A 228 -26.71 5.56 9.95
C LEU A 228 -28.19 5.99 9.85
N PRO A 229 -28.80 6.03 8.64
CA PRO A 229 -30.18 6.46 8.44
C PRO A 229 -31.20 5.60 9.19
N ASN A 230 -30.87 4.32 9.39
CA ASN A 230 -31.66 3.38 10.18
C ASN A 230 -31.48 3.55 11.71
N GLY A 231 -30.69 4.52 12.16
CA GLY A 231 -30.42 4.80 13.58
C GLY A 231 -29.30 3.97 14.19
N GLU A 232 -28.67 3.05 13.46
CA GLU A 232 -27.56 2.24 13.96
C GLU A 232 -26.25 3.06 14.07
N PRO A 233 -25.28 2.63 14.90
CA PRO A 233 -23.96 3.25 14.98
C PRO A 233 -23.23 3.29 13.63
N ASP A 234 -22.65 4.44 13.29
CA ASP A 234 -21.76 4.60 12.14
C ASP A 234 -20.33 4.25 12.54
N LEU A 235 -19.89 3.03 12.25
CA LEU A 235 -18.65 2.46 12.76
C LEU A 235 -17.46 2.58 11.79
N PHE A 236 -16.30 2.87 12.37
CA PHE A 236 -15.00 2.88 11.71
C PHE A 236 -13.97 2.09 12.52
N PHE A 237 -12.99 1.54 11.82
CA PHE A 237 -11.82 0.86 12.37
C PHE A 237 -10.56 1.63 11.99
N ARG A 238 -9.46 1.37 12.69
CA ARG A 238 -8.15 1.91 12.30
C ARG A 238 -7.45 0.89 11.40
N GLY A 239 -6.79 1.38 10.36
CA GLY A 239 -5.96 0.54 9.49
C GLY A 239 -4.67 1.24 9.12
N PHE A 240 -3.63 0.46 8.92
CA PHE A 240 -2.42 0.94 8.27
C PHE A 240 -1.79 -0.16 7.43
N TYR A 241 -1.16 0.25 6.33
CA TYR A 241 -0.25 -0.62 5.59
C TYR A 241 1.14 0.01 5.47
N ALA A 242 2.14 -0.85 5.33
CA ALA A 242 3.53 -0.45 5.13
C ALA A 242 4.15 -1.28 4.01
N TRP A 243 5.11 -0.69 3.32
CA TRP A 243 5.83 -1.35 2.23
C TRP A 243 7.26 -0.86 2.14
N ASN A 244 8.12 -1.71 1.58
CA ASN A 244 9.51 -1.38 1.32
C ASN A 244 10.05 -2.24 0.17
N SER A 245 11.12 -1.79 -0.47
CA SER A 245 11.91 -2.62 -1.38
C SER A 245 13.39 -2.40 -1.13
N GLU A 246 14.12 -3.48 -0.89
CA GLU A 246 15.58 -3.45 -0.73
C GLU A 246 16.34 -3.42 -2.08
N VAL A 247 15.64 -3.68 -3.20
CA VAL A 247 16.20 -3.78 -4.56
C VAL A 247 15.88 -2.57 -5.45
N GLY A 248 15.15 -1.59 -4.92
CA GLY A 248 14.78 -0.36 -5.62
C GLY A 248 13.56 -0.49 -6.54
N SER A 249 12.67 -1.47 -6.30
CA SER A 249 11.40 -1.57 -7.05
C SER A 249 10.33 -0.60 -6.55
N LYS A 250 10.40 -0.22 -5.27
CA LYS A 250 9.48 0.70 -4.59
C LYS A 250 10.24 1.58 -3.60
N SER A 251 9.63 2.67 -3.16
CA SER A 251 10.08 3.43 -1.99
C SER A 251 9.67 2.72 -0.70
N LEU A 252 10.26 3.12 0.43
CA LEU A 252 9.69 2.81 1.72
C LEU A 252 8.48 3.72 1.96
N GLY A 253 7.39 3.18 2.50
CA GLY A 253 6.30 4.02 2.98
C GLY A 253 5.38 3.33 3.95
N ILE A 254 4.62 4.16 4.66
CA ILE A 254 3.56 3.77 5.57
C ILE A 254 2.37 4.67 5.24
N ALA A 255 1.17 4.10 5.24
CA ALA A 255 -0.04 4.88 5.22
C ALA A 255 -1.02 4.38 6.28
N SER A 256 -1.68 5.33 6.92
CA SER A 256 -2.68 5.12 7.96
C SER A 256 -4.00 5.77 7.57
N PHE A 257 -5.10 5.18 7.99
CA PHE A 257 -6.45 5.59 7.61
C PHE A 257 -7.50 4.98 8.54
N TYR A 258 -8.72 5.48 8.43
CA TYR A 258 -9.90 4.79 8.95
C TYR A 258 -10.56 4.00 7.84
N LEU A 259 -11.27 2.92 8.19
CA LEU A 259 -12.00 2.07 7.26
C LEU A 259 -13.28 1.54 7.90
N ARG A 260 -14.21 1.03 7.09
CA ARG A 260 -15.47 0.43 7.57
C ARG A 260 -15.46 -1.09 7.51
N GLY A 261 -14.61 -1.67 6.68
CA GLY A 261 -14.49 -3.11 6.57
C GLY A 261 -13.52 -3.53 5.48
N VAL A 262 -13.21 -4.81 5.45
CA VAL A 262 -12.34 -5.44 4.44
C VAL A 262 -13.07 -6.63 3.87
N CYS A 263 -13.16 -6.82 2.55
CA CYS A 263 -13.84 -7.99 1.99
C CYS A 263 -12.89 -9.18 1.75
N GLN A 264 -13.42 -10.33 1.33
CA GLN A 264 -12.63 -11.54 1.05
C GLN A 264 -11.49 -11.30 0.05
N ASN A 265 -11.72 -10.44 -0.97
CA ASN A 265 -10.73 -10.04 -1.96
C ASN A 265 -9.74 -8.95 -1.46
N ARG A 266 -9.73 -8.69 -0.15
CA ARG A 266 -8.91 -7.68 0.54
C ARG A 266 -9.11 -6.24 0.05
N LEU A 267 -10.28 -5.92 -0.50
CA LEU A 267 -10.65 -4.53 -0.76
C LEU A 267 -10.94 -3.83 0.57
N ILE A 268 -10.43 -2.62 0.73
CA ILE A 268 -10.76 -1.76 1.88
C ILE A 268 -12.00 -0.95 1.52
N TRP A 269 -13.03 -1.06 2.34
CA TRP A 269 -14.29 -0.35 2.16
C TRP A 269 -14.41 0.81 3.14
N GLY A 270 -14.93 1.93 2.66
CA GLY A 270 -15.16 3.13 3.46
C GLY A 270 -13.88 3.76 4.00
N GLN A 271 -12.81 3.78 3.20
CA GLN A 271 -11.55 4.40 3.58
C GLN A 271 -11.73 5.91 3.77
N GLU A 272 -11.28 6.44 4.90
CA GLU A 272 -11.32 7.85 5.24
C GLU A 272 -9.99 8.32 5.84
N ASN A 273 -9.67 9.61 5.65
CA ASN A 273 -8.48 10.27 6.22
C ASN A 273 -7.16 9.52 5.96
N LEU A 274 -6.88 9.21 4.69
CA LEU A 274 -5.61 8.59 4.30
C LEU A 274 -4.43 9.56 4.51
N GLN A 275 -3.53 9.17 5.41
CA GLN A 275 -2.27 9.87 5.68
C GLN A 275 -1.12 8.98 5.26
N GLN A 276 -0.25 9.47 4.37
CA GLN A 276 0.86 8.70 3.83
C GLN A 276 2.19 9.42 4.01
N ILE A 277 3.20 8.67 4.45
CA ILE A 277 4.61 9.09 4.46
C ILE A 277 5.38 8.18 3.52
N THR A 278 6.23 8.76 2.69
CA THR A 278 7.07 8.01 1.74
C THR A 278 8.51 8.50 1.80
N ILE A 279 9.43 7.56 1.99
CA ILE A 279 10.86 7.81 2.11
C ILE A 279 11.57 7.22 0.90
N ARG A 280 12.24 8.07 0.12
CA ARG A 280 13.11 7.62 -0.98
C ARG A 280 14.37 6.95 -0.41
N HIS A 281 14.84 5.91 -1.09
CA HIS A 281 16.08 5.20 -0.80
C HIS A 281 17.32 6.01 -1.20
N SER A 282 17.60 7.11 -0.50
CA SER A 282 18.86 7.87 -0.62
C SER A 282 19.82 7.56 0.53
N LYS A 283 21.06 8.06 0.47
CA LYS A 283 22.17 7.75 1.40
C LYS A 283 21.81 7.73 2.89
N PHE A 284 20.89 8.59 3.33
CA PHE A 284 20.44 8.70 4.73
C PHE A 284 19.02 8.14 4.98
N ALA A 285 18.54 7.25 4.10
CA ALA A 285 17.18 6.71 4.19
C ALA A 285 16.95 5.90 5.48
N ALA A 286 17.91 5.08 5.90
CA ALA A 286 17.82 4.33 7.15
C ALA A 286 17.63 5.25 8.37
N ASN A 287 18.41 6.34 8.47
CA ASN A 287 18.25 7.33 9.54
C ASN A 287 16.87 8.00 9.49
N ARG A 288 16.40 8.41 8.29
CA ARG A 288 15.06 8.99 8.15
C ARG A 288 13.97 8.01 8.54
N PHE A 289 14.12 6.72 8.21
CA PHE A 289 13.17 5.69 8.62
C PHE A 289 13.08 5.57 10.14
N VAL A 290 14.23 5.48 10.83
CA VAL A 290 14.27 5.43 12.29
C VAL A 290 13.65 6.68 12.93
N HIS A 291 13.94 7.87 12.41
CA HIS A 291 13.48 9.14 13.00
C HIS A 291 12.07 9.59 12.60
N GLN A 292 11.55 9.16 11.44
CA GLN A 292 10.25 9.63 10.93
C GLN A 292 9.19 8.52 10.96
N ALA A 293 9.52 7.36 10.39
CA ALA A 293 8.54 6.29 10.18
C ALA A 293 8.19 5.54 11.47
N THR A 294 9.18 5.21 12.31
CA THR A 294 8.93 4.51 13.58
C THR A 294 8.09 5.36 14.55
N PRO A 295 8.39 6.66 14.76
CA PRO A 295 7.54 7.53 15.57
C PRO A 295 6.15 7.74 14.94
N ALA A 296 6.04 7.87 13.61
CA ALA A 296 4.75 8.01 12.96
C ALA A 296 3.86 6.78 13.16
N LEU A 297 4.41 5.56 13.05
CA LEU A 297 3.68 4.33 13.35
C LEU A 297 3.22 4.27 14.80
N ARG A 298 4.08 4.63 15.77
CA ARG A 298 3.70 4.67 17.19
C ARG A 298 2.67 5.75 17.50
N ASN A 299 2.83 6.93 16.93
CA ASN A 299 1.90 8.03 17.12
C ASN A 299 0.54 7.64 16.56
N PHE A 300 0.46 7.06 15.36
CA PHE A 300 -0.81 6.58 14.82
C PHE A 300 -1.41 5.47 15.67
N ALA A 301 -0.60 4.50 16.09
CA ALA A 301 -1.08 3.38 16.90
C ALA A 301 -1.71 3.81 18.23
N ASN A 302 -1.19 4.89 18.81
CA ASN A 302 -1.66 5.45 20.09
C ASN A 302 -2.52 6.72 19.91
N ALA A 303 -2.75 7.17 18.68
CA ALA A 303 -3.44 8.44 18.43
C ALA A 303 -4.91 8.33 18.83
N SER A 304 -5.39 9.37 19.53
CA SER A 304 -6.80 9.53 19.81
C SER A 304 -7.58 9.69 18.50
N ALA A 305 -8.68 8.97 18.37
CA ALA A 305 -9.63 9.18 17.27
C ALA A 305 -10.46 10.46 17.45
N ALA A 306 -10.26 11.23 18.53
CA ALA A 306 -11.08 12.39 18.86
C ALA A 306 -11.14 13.43 17.74
N THR A 307 -10.02 13.76 17.09
CA THR A 307 -10.02 14.74 15.98
C THR A 307 -10.82 14.23 14.79
N PHE A 308 -10.70 12.94 14.47
CA PHE A 308 -11.49 12.32 13.40
C PHE A 308 -12.99 12.32 13.73
N ILE A 309 -13.34 11.86 14.93
CA ILE A 309 -14.74 11.86 15.42
C ILE A 309 -15.30 13.28 15.40
N SER A 310 -14.55 14.25 15.91
CA SER A 310 -14.97 15.66 15.96
C SER A 310 -15.19 16.21 14.56
N GLY A 311 -14.29 15.94 13.60
CA GLY A 311 -14.44 16.38 12.21
C GLY A 311 -15.69 15.78 11.54
N ILE A 312 -15.94 14.48 11.74
CA ILE A 312 -17.16 13.84 11.21
C ILE A 312 -18.40 14.43 11.88
N GLN A 313 -18.41 14.58 13.20
CA GLN A 313 -19.55 15.15 13.93
C GLN A 313 -19.83 16.60 13.52
N GLU A 314 -18.78 17.42 13.37
CA GLU A 314 -18.93 18.81 12.96
C GLU A 314 -19.44 18.92 11.53
N SER A 315 -18.92 18.09 10.61
CA SER A 315 -19.37 18.08 9.21
C SER A 315 -20.83 17.65 9.07
N ARG A 316 -21.33 16.81 9.98
CA ARG A 316 -22.74 16.41 10.07
C ARG A 316 -23.62 17.51 10.68
N ARG A 317 -23.10 18.31 11.61
CA ARG A 317 -23.83 19.45 12.23
C ARG A 317 -23.88 20.67 11.32
N GLN A 318 -22.89 20.86 10.46
CA GLN A 318 -22.80 22.01 9.58
C GLN A 318 -23.79 21.88 8.41
N VAL A 319 -25.03 22.35 8.63
CA VAL A 319 -26.07 22.46 7.60
C VAL A 319 -25.71 23.58 6.62
N VAL A 320 -25.56 23.24 5.35
CA VAL A 320 -25.18 24.16 4.26
C VAL A 320 -26.27 24.33 3.20
N ALA A 321 -27.35 23.54 3.27
CA ALA A 321 -28.52 23.70 2.43
C ALA A 321 -29.80 23.30 3.16
N ARG A 322 -30.87 24.10 3.05
CA ARG A 322 -32.17 23.80 3.68
C ARG A 322 -33.27 23.48 2.65
N ASP A 323 -33.17 24.07 1.46
CA ASP A 323 -34.12 23.88 0.37
C ASP A 323 -33.42 23.44 -0.94
N GLU A 324 -34.21 23.22 -1.99
CA GLU A 324 -33.71 22.75 -3.30
C GLU A 324 -32.78 23.77 -3.96
N GLU A 325 -33.09 25.06 -3.85
CA GLU A 325 -32.27 26.13 -4.45
C GLU A 325 -30.90 26.21 -3.76
N ASP A 326 -30.86 26.08 -2.44
CA ASP A 326 -29.62 26.02 -1.67
C ASP A 326 -28.74 24.83 -2.08
N ARG A 327 -29.34 23.66 -2.28
CA ARG A 327 -28.61 22.43 -2.66
C ARG A 327 -27.94 22.60 -4.01
N GLU A 328 -28.68 23.12 -4.99
CA GLU A 328 -28.13 23.42 -6.30
C GLU A 328 -27.02 24.47 -6.18
N ARG A 329 -27.29 25.59 -5.52
CA ARG A 329 -26.33 26.70 -5.37
C ARG A 329 -25.03 26.25 -4.70
N PHE A 330 -25.11 25.40 -3.69
CA PHE A 330 -23.94 24.89 -2.96
C PHE A 330 -23.03 24.07 -3.89
N LEU A 331 -23.58 23.07 -4.60
CA LEU A 331 -22.79 22.25 -5.53
C LEU A 331 -22.27 23.06 -6.72
N ARG A 332 -23.07 23.98 -7.27
CA ARG A 332 -22.63 24.86 -8.37
C ARG A 332 -21.43 25.72 -7.95
N ARG A 333 -21.37 26.21 -6.70
CA ARG A 333 -20.21 26.94 -6.14
C ARG A 333 -18.95 26.09 -6.01
N GLN A 334 -19.08 24.76 -5.90
CA GLN A 334 -17.93 23.84 -5.91
C GLN A 334 -17.51 23.40 -7.32
N GLY A 335 -18.13 23.98 -8.36
CA GLY A 335 -17.75 23.75 -9.76
C GLY A 335 -18.39 22.51 -10.39
N PHE A 336 -19.49 21.99 -9.84
CA PHE A 336 -20.27 20.92 -10.47
C PHE A 336 -21.18 21.48 -11.59
N SER A 337 -21.34 20.73 -12.68
CA SER A 337 -22.31 21.05 -13.74
C SER A 337 -23.76 20.83 -13.26
N LYS A 338 -24.76 21.44 -13.92
CA LYS A 338 -26.18 21.24 -13.56
C LYS A 338 -26.59 19.75 -13.58
N PRO A 339 -26.20 18.94 -14.59
CA PRO A 339 -26.48 17.50 -14.59
C PRO A 339 -25.80 16.75 -13.44
N GLU A 340 -24.55 17.09 -13.09
CA GLU A 340 -23.85 16.48 -11.96
C GLU A 340 -24.50 16.83 -10.63
N THR A 341 -24.89 18.09 -10.46
CA THR A 341 -25.62 18.57 -9.27
C THR A 341 -26.90 17.78 -9.04
N ALA A 342 -27.75 17.65 -10.07
CA ALA A 342 -28.97 16.87 -9.98
C ALA A 342 -28.68 15.41 -9.62
N LYS A 343 -27.65 14.81 -10.25
CA LYS A 343 -27.31 13.40 -9.99
C LYS A 343 -26.77 13.17 -8.58
N ILE A 344 -25.97 14.08 -8.04
CA ILE A 344 -25.46 14.02 -6.67
C ILE A 344 -26.61 14.10 -5.67
N ILE A 345 -27.54 15.05 -5.84
CA ILE A 345 -28.70 15.22 -4.96
C ILE A 345 -29.60 13.97 -5.01
N GLU A 346 -29.89 13.46 -6.20
CA GLU A 346 -30.66 12.23 -6.40
C GLU A 346 -29.99 11.02 -5.74
N THR A 347 -28.66 10.92 -5.85
CA THR A 347 -27.88 9.82 -5.24
C THR A 347 -28.01 9.85 -3.73
N VAL A 348 -27.87 11.03 -3.10
CA VAL A 348 -28.07 11.18 -1.66
C VAL A 348 -29.50 10.84 -1.26
N LEU A 349 -30.50 11.35 -1.99
CA LEU A 349 -31.90 11.05 -1.70
C LEU A 349 -32.20 9.55 -1.74
N HIS A 350 -31.63 8.85 -2.73
CA HIS A 350 -31.79 7.41 -2.89
C HIS A 350 -31.06 6.60 -1.81
N GLU A 351 -29.83 6.98 -1.44
CA GLU A 351 -29.03 6.24 -0.46
C GLU A 351 -29.39 6.56 1.00
N GLU A 352 -29.73 7.82 1.29
CA GLU A 352 -30.01 8.31 2.66
C GLU A 352 -31.51 8.39 2.99
N GLY A 353 -32.40 8.27 1.98
CA GLY A 353 -33.86 8.43 2.14
C GLY A 353 -34.30 9.87 2.41
N ARG A 354 -33.38 10.83 2.35
CA ARG A 354 -33.63 12.28 2.53
C ARG A 354 -32.67 13.10 1.66
N PRO A 355 -33.03 14.32 1.25
CA PRO A 355 -32.13 15.15 0.47
C PRO A 355 -30.92 15.64 1.30
N PRO A 356 -29.79 16.00 0.66
CA PRO A 356 -28.60 16.47 1.36
C PRO A 356 -28.85 17.81 2.06
N GLU A 357 -28.34 17.95 3.28
CA GLU A 357 -28.46 19.19 4.07
C GLU A 357 -27.12 19.62 4.67
N SER A 358 -26.32 18.66 5.16
CA SER A 358 -25.03 18.90 5.81
C SER A 358 -23.85 18.78 4.86
N VAL A 359 -22.70 19.35 5.25
CA VAL A 359 -21.43 19.14 4.51
C VAL A 359 -21.15 17.65 4.34
N PHE A 360 -21.41 16.85 5.38
CA PHE A 360 -21.24 15.40 5.32
C PHE A 360 -22.11 14.74 4.24
N ASP A 361 -23.39 15.11 4.14
CA ASP A 361 -24.31 14.55 3.14
C ASP A 361 -23.81 14.83 1.72
N PHE A 362 -23.33 16.05 1.45
CA PHE A 362 -22.76 16.40 0.15
C PHE A 362 -21.47 15.65 -0.14
N VAL A 363 -20.57 15.47 0.85
CA VAL A 363 -19.34 14.68 0.69
C VAL A 363 -19.66 13.22 0.35
N GLN A 364 -20.63 12.60 1.05
CA GLN A 364 -21.07 11.24 0.72
C GLN A 364 -21.68 11.18 -0.68
N GLY A 365 -22.54 12.13 -1.06
CA GLY A 365 -23.14 12.19 -2.39
C GLY A 365 -22.12 12.33 -3.52
N ILE A 366 -21.12 13.21 -3.36
CA ILE A 366 -20.06 13.41 -4.35
C ILE A 366 -19.22 12.13 -4.48
N THR A 367 -18.85 11.50 -3.37
CA THR A 367 -18.04 10.27 -3.39
C THR A 367 -18.81 9.10 -3.98
N ALA A 368 -20.10 8.95 -3.68
CA ALA A 368 -20.97 7.96 -4.31
C ALA A 368 -21.09 8.19 -5.83
N PHE A 369 -21.32 9.43 -6.26
CA PHE A 369 -21.35 9.79 -7.67
C PHE A 369 -20.01 9.52 -8.38
N ALA A 370 -18.88 9.73 -7.71
CA ALA A 370 -17.56 9.45 -8.27
C ALA A 370 -17.38 7.96 -8.61
N ARG A 371 -18.00 7.04 -7.86
CA ARG A 371 -17.94 5.59 -8.14
C ARG A 371 -18.59 5.20 -9.46
N THR A 372 -19.52 6.01 -9.99
CA THR A 372 -20.17 5.72 -11.27
C THR A 372 -19.31 6.11 -12.48
N LYS A 373 -18.15 6.72 -12.26
CA LYS A 373 -17.25 7.15 -13.35
C LYS A 373 -16.28 6.04 -13.72
N SER A 374 -16.27 5.67 -14.99
CA SER A 374 -15.31 4.71 -15.56
C SER A 374 -13.92 5.31 -15.76
N ASN A 375 -13.82 6.62 -15.99
CA ASN A 375 -12.56 7.33 -16.17
C ASN A 375 -11.94 7.70 -14.80
N GLN A 376 -10.71 7.24 -14.57
CA GLN A 376 -9.97 7.42 -13.32
C GLN A 376 -9.71 8.90 -12.99
N ASP A 377 -9.32 9.72 -13.98
CA ASP A 377 -8.99 11.13 -13.75
C ASP A 377 -10.24 11.92 -13.34
N THR A 378 -11.37 11.62 -13.98
CA THR A 378 -12.67 12.20 -13.61
C THR A 378 -13.05 11.81 -12.19
N ARG A 379 -12.86 10.54 -11.81
CA ARG A 379 -13.12 10.08 -10.44
C ARG A 379 -12.25 10.81 -9.42
N LEU A 380 -10.96 10.97 -9.69
CA LEU A 380 -10.02 11.66 -8.80
C LEU A 380 -10.34 13.15 -8.64
N ASP A 381 -10.82 13.84 -9.69
CA ASP A 381 -11.26 15.24 -9.57
C ASP A 381 -12.48 15.37 -8.63
N LEU A 382 -13.47 14.49 -8.78
CA LEU A 382 -14.66 14.48 -7.93
C LEU A 382 -14.30 14.19 -6.46
N GLU A 383 -13.48 13.16 -6.22
CA GLU A 383 -12.95 12.84 -4.87
C GLU A 383 -12.13 14.00 -4.29
N GLY A 384 -11.36 14.70 -5.12
CA GLY A 384 -10.60 15.89 -4.72
C GLY A 384 -11.50 17.05 -4.28
N LYS A 385 -12.64 17.26 -4.94
CA LYS A 385 -13.65 18.25 -4.53
C LYS A 385 -14.31 17.88 -3.20
N ALA A 386 -14.68 16.61 -3.02
CA ALA A 386 -15.23 16.11 -1.76
C ALA A 386 -14.24 16.29 -0.59
N ARG A 387 -12.96 15.96 -0.82
CA ARG A 387 -11.89 16.17 0.17
C ARG A 387 -11.76 17.63 0.60
N LYS A 388 -11.78 18.57 -0.34
CA LYS A 388 -11.69 20.02 -0.04
C LYS A 388 -12.88 20.52 0.80
N LEU A 389 -14.05 19.91 0.67
CA LEU A 389 -15.19 20.23 1.53
C LEU A 389 -14.94 19.76 2.96
N MET A 390 -14.44 18.54 3.13
CA MET A 390 -14.13 17.98 4.45
C MET A 390 -12.99 18.72 5.16
N GLU A 391 -11.98 19.21 4.43
CA GLU A 391 -10.85 19.99 4.99
C GLU A 391 -11.24 21.42 5.44
N ARG A 392 -12.45 21.89 5.11
CA ARG A 392 -12.95 23.23 5.49
C ARG A 392 -13.79 23.22 6.77
N VAL A 393 -14.10 22.04 7.29
CA VAL A 393 -14.76 21.80 8.58
C VAL A 393 -13.69 21.66 9.65
#